data_AF-A0A250DHR4-F1
#
_entry.id   AF-A0A250DHR4-F1
#
_cell.length_a   1.000
_cell.length_b   1.000
_cell.length_c   1.000
_cell.angle_alpha   90.00
_cell.angle_beta   90.00
_cell.angle_gamma   90.00
#
_symmetry.space_group_name_H-M   'P 1'
#
loop_
_entity.id
_entity.type
_entity.pdbx_description
1 polymer ?
#
loop_
_entity_poly.entity_id
_entity_poly.type
_entity_poly.pdbx_seq_one_letter_code
_entity_poly.pdbx_strand_id
1 'polypeptide(L)'
;MEAFAPTPSERIDAIEQFLQQLVLLLEVEPEINRETVSAWIAICSASALAHGARTPRQTKTLEGLCRRVLTPAVDVVRPADVRWS
;
A
#
# COMPACT_ATOMS: atom_id res chain seq x y z
N MET A 1 23.63 0.92 -8.03
CA MET A 1 22.34 1.54 -7.68
C MET A 1 22.20 1.42 -6.18
N GLU A 2 22.39 2.51 -5.43
CA GLU A 2 22.34 2.49 -3.96
C GLU A 2 21.02 1.89 -3.46
N ALA A 3 21.08 1.12 -2.39
CA ALA A 3 19.91 0.56 -1.73
C ALA A 3 19.05 1.72 -1.18
N PHE A 4 17.92 1.97 -1.82
CA PHE A 4 16.93 2.94 -1.38
C PHE A 4 16.27 2.46 -0.08
N ALA A 5 16.73 2.97 1.06
CA ALA A 5 16.12 2.74 2.36
C ALA A 5 15.29 3.98 2.78
N PRO A 6 13.96 3.88 2.90
CA PRO A 6 13.13 4.99 3.36
C PRO A 6 13.39 5.33 4.83
N THR A 7 13.39 6.61 5.17
CA THR A 7 13.50 7.06 6.57
C THR A 7 12.24 6.69 7.38
N PRO A 8 12.28 6.73 8.73
CA PRO A 8 11.07 6.57 9.54
C PRO A 8 9.95 7.54 9.15
N SER A 9 10.26 8.83 8.95
CA SER A 9 9.26 9.83 8.54
C SER A 9 8.63 9.46 7.19
N GLU A 10 9.45 9.08 6.20
CA GLU A 10 8.97 8.71 4.87
C GLU A 10 8.04 7.48 4.91
N ARG A 11 8.27 6.56 5.86
CA ARG A 11 7.39 5.41 6.07
C ARG A 11 6.06 5.80 6.70
N ILE A 12 6.07 6.71 7.67
CA ILE A 12 4.86 7.23 8.30
C ILE A 12 4.02 7.96 7.25
N ASP A 13 4.63 8.87 6.48
CA ASP A 13 3.95 9.60 5.41
C ASP A 13 3.33 8.66 4.38
N ALA A 14 4.04 7.58 4.00
CA ALA A 14 3.52 6.59 3.06
C ALA A 14 2.33 5.80 3.64
N ILE A 15 2.33 5.50 4.94
CA ILE A 15 1.19 4.84 5.61
C ILE A 15 -0.02 5.76 5.63
N GLU A 16 0.16 7.03 6.00
CA GLU A 16 -0.93 8.01 6.02
C GLU A 16 -1.55 8.19 4.63
N GLN A 17 -0.72 8.30 3.60
CA GLN A 17 -1.19 8.39 2.21
C GLN A 17 -1.92 7.12 1.78
N PHE A 18 -1.42 5.94 2.13
CA PHE A 18 -2.08 4.67 1.83
C PHE A 18 -3.47 4.59 2.49
N LEU A 19 -3.59 4.98 3.77
CA LEU A 19 -4.86 5.02 4.49
C LEU A 19 -5.85 6.00 3.86
N GLN A 20 -5.39 7.19 3.45
CA GLN A 20 -6.23 8.15 2.73
C GLN A 20 -6.77 7.56 1.41
N GLN A 21 -5.94 6.85 0.64
CA GLN A 21 -6.38 6.22 -0.62
C GLN A 21 -7.40 5.11 -0.37
N LEU A 22 -7.25 4.35 0.70
CA LEU A 22 -8.18 3.29 1.10
C LEU A 22 -9.53 3.83 1.55
N VAL A 23 -9.55 4.94 2.31
CA VAL A 23 -10.80 5.60 2.70
C VAL A 23 -11.56 6.06 1.46
N LEU A 24 -10.89 6.70 0.50
CA LEU A 24 -11.52 7.12 -0.76
C LEU A 24 -12.06 5.92 -1.57
N LEU A 25 -11.35 4.79 -1.55
CA LEU A 25 -11.82 3.57 -2.21
C LEU A 25 -13.07 3.00 -1.50
N LEU A 26 -13.09 2.99 -0.17
CA LEU A 26 -14.23 2.53 0.64
C LEU A 26 -15.51 3.35 0.43
N GLU A 27 -15.37 4.61 0.05
CA GLU A 27 -16.52 5.48 -0.24
C GLU A 27 -17.17 5.19 -1.61
N VAL A 28 -16.43 4.58 -2.54
CA VAL A 28 -16.83 4.47 -3.95
C VAL A 28 -17.00 3.02 -4.42
N GLU A 29 -16.21 2.09 -3.89
CA GLU A 29 -16.19 0.69 -4.34
C GLU A 29 -16.90 -0.23 -3.32
N PRO A 30 -18.09 -0.78 -3.66
CA PRO A 30 -18.84 -1.65 -2.75
C PRO A 30 -18.21 -3.05 -2.61
N GLU A 31 -17.45 -3.51 -3.61
CA GLU A 31 -16.81 -4.83 -3.62
C GLU A 31 -15.28 -4.70 -3.62
N ILE A 32 -14.72 -4.47 -2.43
CA ILE A 32 -13.29 -4.31 -2.26
C ILE A 32 -12.59 -5.66 -2.22
N ASN A 33 -11.65 -5.84 -3.15
CA ASN A 33 -10.75 -6.97 -3.18
C ASN A 33 -9.31 -6.48 -3.49
N ARG A 34 -8.35 -7.41 -3.46
CA ARG A 34 -6.92 -7.07 -3.64
C ARG A 34 -6.65 -6.41 -5.00
N GLU A 35 -7.32 -6.87 -6.04
CA GLU A 35 -7.12 -6.41 -7.42
C GLU A 35 -7.65 -4.98 -7.57
N THR A 36 -8.85 -4.70 -7.04
CA THR A 36 -9.45 -3.37 -7.07
C THR A 36 -8.64 -2.36 -6.26
N VAL A 37 -8.14 -2.75 -5.08
CA VAL A 37 -7.22 -1.93 -4.27
C VAL A 37 -5.92 -1.63 -5.01
N SER A 38 -5.30 -2.64 -5.64
CA SER A 38 -4.04 -2.46 -6.36
C SER A 38 -4.20 -1.56 -7.58
N ALA A 39 -5.29 -1.73 -8.34
CA ALA A 39 -5.58 -0.90 -9.51
C ALA A 39 -5.82 0.57 -9.12
N TRP A 40 -6.60 0.79 -8.07
CA TRP A 40 -6.87 2.13 -7.54
C TRP A 40 -5.61 2.86 -7.11
N ILE A 41 -4.75 2.21 -6.31
CA ILE A 41 -3.49 2.80 -5.85
C ILE A 41 -2.56 3.16 -7.02
N ALA A 42 -2.52 2.34 -8.07
CA ALA A 42 -1.74 2.62 -9.26
C ALA A 42 -2.24 3.89 -9.98
N ILE A 43 -3.56 4.01 -10.16
CA ILE A 43 -4.19 5.18 -10.77
C ILE A 43 -3.90 6.44 -9.95
N CYS A 44 -4.13 6.39 -8.64
CA CYS A 44 -3.93 7.56 -7.80
C CYS A 44 -2.45 7.93 -7.66
N SER A 45 -1.53 6.96 -7.71
CA SER A 45 -0.08 7.22 -7.68
C SER A 45 0.40 7.87 -8.97
N ALA A 46 -0.09 7.40 -10.14
CA ALA A 46 0.21 8.03 -11.43
C ALA A 46 -0.33 9.46 -11.49
N SER A 47 -1.55 9.69 -11.02
CA SER A 47 -2.16 11.03 -10.94
C SER A 47 -1.38 11.95 -10.00
N ALA A 48 -1.04 11.49 -8.79
CA ALA A 48 -0.29 12.28 -7.82
C ALA A 48 1.11 12.68 -8.33
N LEU A 49 1.79 11.80 -9.07
CA LEU A 49 3.06 12.10 -9.71
C LEU A 49 2.89 13.12 -10.85
N ALA A 50 1.91 12.94 -11.73
CA ALA A 50 1.66 13.81 -12.87
C ALA A 50 1.30 15.25 -12.45
N HIS A 51 0.61 15.41 -11.33
CA HIS A 51 0.22 16.71 -10.78
C HIS A 51 1.23 17.30 -9.78
N GLY A 52 2.39 16.65 -9.58
CA GLY A 52 3.42 17.12 -8.64
C GLY A 52 3.00 17.07 -7.16
N ALA A 53 1.89 16.41 -6.84
CA ALA A 53 1.40 16.23 -5.47
C ALA A 53 2.28 15.26 -4.65
N ARG A 54 3.15 14.50 -5.33
CA ARG A 54 4.08 13.57 -4.71
C ARG A 54 5.44 13.58 -5.41
N THR A 55 6.52 13.56 -4.62
CA THR A 55 7.87 13.43 -5.18
C THR A 55 8.13 12.02 -5.73
N PRO A 56 9.08 11.84 -6.67
CA PRO A 56 9.48 10.51 -7.14
C PRO A 56 9.93 9.58 -6.00
N ARG A 57 10.55 10.15 -4.96
CA ARG A 57 11.01 9.44 -3.77
C ARG A 57 9.84 8.92 -2.92
N GLN A 58 8.88 9.77 -2.60
CA GLN A 58 7.65 9.36 -1.89
C GLN A 58 6.85 8.32 -2.68
N THR A 59 6.81 8.44 -4.01
CA THR A 59 6.15 7.46 -4.89
C THR A 59 6.77 6.08 -4.73
N LYS A 60 8.11 5.98 -4.82
CA LYS A 60 8.83 4.71 -4.61
C LYS A 60 8.64 4.14 -3.19
N THR A 61 8.58 4.99 -2.17
CA THR A 61 8.32 4.55 -0.80
C THR A 61 6.93 3.93 -0.67
N LEU A 62 5.90 4.58 -1.21
CA LEU A 62 4.53 4.05 -1.20
C LEU A 62 4.43 2.75 -2.00
N GLU A 63 5.01 2.68 -3.20
CA GLU A 63 5.04 1.44 -4.01
C GLU A 63 5.69 0.28 -3.25
N GLY A 64 6.77 0.54 -2.50
CA GLY A 64 7.42 -0.45 -1.65
C GLY A 64 6.52 -0.92 -0.50
N LEU A 65 5.77 -0.02 0.13
CA LEU A 65 4.79 -0.35 1.17
C LEU A 65 3.63 -1.18 0.60
N CYS A 66 3.00 -0.70 -0.48
CA CYS A 66 1.89 -1.37 -1.13
C CYS A 66 2.28 -2.77 -1.59
N ARG A 67 3.48 -2.94 -2.16
CA ARG A 67 3.99 -4.27 -2.50
C ARG A 67 4.03 -5.18 -1.28
N ARG A 68 4.56 -4.73 -0.13
CA ARG A 68 4.64 -5.57 1.08
C ARG A 68 3.27 -5.96 1.64
N VAL A 69 2.28 -5.06 1.56
CA VAL A 69 0.92 -5.27 2.09
C VAL A 69 0.06 -6.10 1.11
N LEU A 70 0.23 -5.88 -0.19
CA LEU A 70 -0.56 -6.50 -1.26
C LEU A 70 0.12 -7.72 -1.89
N THR A 71 1.34 -8.07 -1.52
CA THR A 71 1.88 -9.42 -1.76
C THR A 71 1.13 -10.39 -0.85
N PRO A 72 0.85 -11.65 -1.25
CA PRO A 72 0.29 -12.63 -0.35
C PRO A 72 1.13 -12.66 0.94
N ALA A 73 0.47 -12.53 2.09
CA ALA A 73 1.16 -12.78 3.35
C ALA A 73 1.64 -14.24 3.27
N VAL A 74 2.95 -14.47 3.42
CA VAL A 74 3.43 -15.74 3.95
C VAL A 74 2.65 -15.91 5.26
N ASP A 75 1.77 -16.91 5.27
CA ASP A 75 0.78 -17.23 6.30
C ASP A 75 0.80 -16.30 7.52
N VAL A 76 -0.21 -15.43 7.62
CA VAL A 76 -0.68 -15.07 8.96
C VAL A 76 -1.26 -16.35 9.52
N VAL A 77 -0.40 -17.18 10.14
CA VAL A 77 -0.80 -18.39 10.85
C VAL A 77 -1.94 -17.98 11.76
N ARG A 78 -3.15 -18.42 11.42
CA ARG A 78 -4.29 -18.26 12.32
C ARG A 78 -3.98 -19.17 13.51
N PRO A 79 -4.00 -18.67 14.75
CA PRO A 79 -3.82 -19.51 15.94
C PRO A 79 -4.86 -20.66 16.06
N ALA A 80 -5.90 -20.65 15.22
CA ALA A 80 -6.94 -21.68 15.17
C ALA A 80 -6.49 -23.02 14.57
N ASP A 81 -5.37 -23.08 13.85
CA ASP A 81 -4.91 -24.29 13.16
C ASP A 81 -4.03 -25.21 14.04
N VAL A 82 -3.72 -24.80 15.28
CA VAL A 82 -3.09 -25.68 16.27
C VAL A 82 -4.18 -26.42 17.06
N ARG A 83 -4.89 -27.34 16.39
CA ARG A 83 -5.57 -28.41 17.12
C ARG A 83 -4.55 -29.49 17.41
N TRP A 84 -4.07 -29.53 18.65
CA TRP A 84 -3.35 -30.68 19.18
C TRP A 84 -4.19 -31.93 18.93
N SER A 85 -3.66 -32.84 18.11
CA SER A 85 -4.08 -34.24 18.03
C SER A 85 -3.10 -35.07 18.86
#